data_AF-A0A3L7XSC7-F1
#
_entry.id   AF-A0A3L7XSC7-F1
#
_cell.length_a   1.000
_cell.length_b   1.000
_cell.length_c   1.000
_cell.angle_alpha   90.00
_cell.angle_beta   90.00
_cell.angle_gamma   90.00
#
_symmetry.space_group_name_H-M   'P 1'
#
loop_
_entity.id
_entity.type
_entity.pdbx_description
1 polymer ?
#
loop_
_entity_poly.entity_id
_entity_poly.type
_entity_poly.pdbx_seq_one_letter_code
_entity_poly.pdbx_strand_id
1 'polypeptide(L)'
;MPKKTLNHHQKAAFRPGEQRVRGDEIERLIALAASDDADDRLEAAENLCPCHLRRRVEDAWQALYRMMEDPDVRVRRAAWHTLEDGGCPTDPALEPIFDRA
;
A
#
# COMPACT_ATOMS: atom_id res chain seq x y z
N MET A 1 -12.96 -18.30 -18.61
CA MET A 1 -12.18 -17.61 -17.55
C MET A 1 -13.17 -17.09 -16.51
N PRO A 2 -13.18 -17.58 -15.25
CA PRO A 2 -14.08 -17.02 -14.24
C PRO A 2 -13.60 -15.60 -13.89
N LYS A 3 -14.49 -14.60 -14.03
CA LYS A 3 -14.21 -13.22 -13.62
C LYS A 3 -14.12 -13.21 -12.08
N LYS A 4 -12.92 -13.04 -11.52
CA LYS A 4 -12.72 -12.83 -10.08
C LYS A 4 -13.52 -11.60 -9.67
N THR A 5 -14.64 -11.80 -8.97
CA THR A 5 -15.46 -10.73 -8.42
C THR A 5 -14.69 -10.08 -7.28
N LEU A 6 -14.56 -8.76 -7.32
CA LEU A 6 -13.88 -7.97 -6.28
C LEU A 6 -14.56 -8.20 -4.92
N ASN A 7 -13.76 -8.38 -3.86
CA ASN A 7 -14.26 -8.56 -2.49
C ASN A 7 -14.86 -7.25 -1.94
N HIS A 8 -15.53 -7.33 -0.79
CA HIS A 8 -16.17 -6.18 -0.12
C HIS A 8 -15.19 -5.01 0.11
N HIS A 9 -13.97 -5.29 0.56
CA HIS A 9 -12.94 -4.30 0.84
C HIS A 9 -12.43 -3.64 -0.44
N GLN A 10 -12.18 -4.42 -1.48
CA GLN A 10 -11.82 -3.96 -2.81
C GLN A 10 -12.91 -3.05 -3.39
N LYS A 11 -14.20 -3.39 -3.20
CA LYS A 11 -15.30 -2.52 -3.64
C LYS A 11 -15.38 -1.20 -2.86
N ALA A 12 -15.12 -1.22 -1.55
CA ALA A 12 -15.14 -0.04 -0.70
C ALA A 12 -13.99 0.93 -1.01
N ALA A 13 -12.83 0.38 -1.36
CA ALA A 13 -11.62 1.10 -1.76
C ALA A 13 -11.67 1.63 -3.20
N PHE A 14 -12.43 1.01 -4.12
CA PHE A 14 -12.56 1.53 -5.48
C PHE A 14 -13.65 2.59 -5.59
N ARG A 15 -13.57 3.65 -4.79
CA ARG A 15 -14.48 4.79 -4.92
C ARG A 15 -14.27 5.50 -6.26
N PRO A 16 -15.33 6.01 -6.92
CA PRO A 16 -15.19 6.92 -8.04
C PRO A 16 -14.64 8.25 -7.53
N GLY A 17 -13.40 8.61 -7.88
CA GLY A 17 -12.81 9.91 -7.54
C GLY A 17 -11.36 9.89 -7.08
N GLU A 18 -10.83 8.74 -6.64
CA GLU A 18 -9.42 8.63 -6.23
C GLU A 18 -8.47 8.70 -7.41
N GLN A 19 -7.40 9.49 -7.25
CA GLN A 19 -6.34 9.65 -8.24
C GLN A 19 -5.62 8.31 -8.44
N ARG A 20 -5.49 7.89 -9.69
CA ARG A 20 -4.89 6.60 -10.03
C ARG A 20 -3.41 6.80 -10.30
N VAL A 21 -2.58 6.03 -9.63
CA VAL A 21 -1.14 5.98 -9.91
C VAL A 21 -0.92 5.32 -11.26
N ARG A 22 -0.19 6.01 -12.14
CA ARG A 22 0.18 5.47 -13.47
C ARG A 22 1.40 4.56 -13.38
N GLY A 23 1.62 3.73 -14.41
CA GLY A 23 2.66 2.69 -14.36
C GLY A 23 4.08 3.21 -14.11
N ASP A 24 4.43 4.32 -14.75
CA ASP A 24 5.66 5.10 -14.60
C ASP A 24 5.79 5.73 -13.20
N GLU A 25 4.67 6.11 -12.62
CA GLU A 25 4.60 6.70 -11.29
C GLU A 25 4.82 5.67 -10.18
N ILE A 26 4.50 4.39 -10.42
CA ILE A 26 4.74 3.30 -9.45
C ILE A 26 6.23 3.13 -9.17
N GLU A 27 7.07 3.13 -10.21
CA GLU A 27 8.52 2.96 -10.04
C GLU A 27 9.12 4.14 -9.26
N ARG A 28 8.67 5.37 -9.54
CA ARG A 28 9.04 6.56 -8.76
C ARG A 28 8.64 6.42 -7.30
N LEU A 29 7.40 6.03 -7.02
CA LEU A 29 6.90 5.89 -5.64
C LEU A 29 7.62 4.77 -4.87
N ILE A 30 7.98 3.67 -5.55
CA ILE A 30 8.82 2.61 -4.93
C ILE A 30 10.21 3.16 -4.58
N ALA A 31 10.79 4.01 -5.42
CA ALA A 31 12.06 4.66 -5.11
C ALA A 31 11.93 5.62 -3.91
N LEU A 32 10.85 6.40 -3.84
CA LEU A 32 10.56 7.30 -2.72
C LEU A 32 10.34 6.55 -1.40
N ALA A 33 9.74 5.35 -1.44
CA ALA A 33 9.57 4.52 -0.25
C ALA A 33 10.91 4.11 0.40
N ALA A 34 12.03 4.22 -0.31
CA ALA A 34 13.37 3.97 0.19
C ALA A 34 14.18 5.26 0.47
N SER A 35 13.54 6.44 0.41
CA SER A 35 14.19 7.72 0.68
C SER A 35 14.52 7.89 2.17
N ASP A 36 15.60 8.61 2.45
CA ASP A 36 15.95 9.03 3.81
C ASP A 36 14.96 10.08 4.34
N ASP A 37 14.30 10.82 3.45
CA ASP A 37 13.28 11.82 3.80
C ASP A 37 11.95 11.14 4.18
N ALA A 38 11.41 11.50 5.35
CA ALA A 38 10.15 10.97 5.83
C ALA A 38 8.94 11.45 5.01
N ASP A 39 9.01 12.64 4.41
CA ASP A 39 7.93 13.19 3.59
C ASP A 39 7.87 12.46 2.23
N ASP A 40 9.01 12.08 1.65
CA ASP A 40 9.08 11.22 0.46
C ASP A 40 8.46 9.84 0.74
N ARG A 41 8.81 9.22 1.88
CA ARG A 41 8.25 7.93 2.28
C ARG A 41 6.74 8.03 2.57
N LEU A 42 6.29 9.14 3.12
CA LEU A 42 4.87 9.40 3.35
C LEU A 42 4.11 9.49 2.02
N GLU A 43 4.63 10.25 1.05
CA GLU A 43 4.05 10.31 -0.30
C GLU A 43 3.95 8.91 -0.91
N ALA A 44 5.00 8.09 -0.77
CA ALA A 44 4.99 6.71 -1.23
C ALA A 44 3.92 5.86 -0.55
N ALA A 45 3.81 5.93 0.79
CA ALA A 45 2.84 5.17 1.56
C ALA A 45 1.38 5.52 1.21
N GLU A 46 1.09 6.81 1.02
CA GLU A 46 -0.25 7.29 0.64
C GLU A 46 -0.66 6.81 -0.76
N ASN A 47 0.29 6.73 -1.71
CA ASN A 47 -0.03 6.45 -3.12
C ASN A 47 0.17 4.99 -3.55
N LEU A 48 1.03 4.21 -2.86
CA LEU A 48 1.24 2.79 -3.19
C LEU A 48 0.10 1.89 -2.68
N CYS A 49 -0.87 2.44 -1.95
CA CYS A 49 -2.03 1.68 -1.46
C CYS A 49 -2.82 1.00 -2.62
N PRO A 50 -3.35 -0.21 -2.41
CA PRO A 50 -4.17 -0.93 -3.40
C PRO A 50 -5.38 -0.16 -3.93
N CYS A 51 -5.93 0.80 -3.17
CA CYS A 51 -7.01 1.70 -3.64
C CYS A 51 -6.58 2.52 -4.88
N HIS A 52 -5.32 2.96 -4.90
CA HIS A 52 -4.71 3.73 -5.98
C HIS A 52 -4.13 2.83 -7.09
N LEU A 53 -3.46 1.74 -6.74
CA LEU A 53 -2.82 0.83 -7.71
C LEU A 53 -3.83 -0.04 -8.48
N ARG A 54 -4.91 -0.47 -7.83
CA ARG A 54 -5.96 -1.38 -8.37
C ARG A 54 -5.45 -2.68 -9.02
N ARG A 55 -4.19 -3.03 -8.79
CA ARG A 55 -3.52 -4.25 -9.26
C ARG A 55 -2.46 -4.63 -8.22
N ARG A 56 -2.10 -5.91 -8.16
CA ARG A 56 -1.00 -6.37 -7.31
C ARG A 56 0.33 -6.07 -7.99
N VAL A 57 1.19 -5.32 -7.32
CA VAL A 57 2.59 -5.07 -7.70
C VAL A 57 3.43 -5.49 -6.51
N GLU A 58 4.13 -6.63 -6.60
CA GLU A 58 4.81 -7.23 -5.45
C GLU A 58 5.79 -6.25 -4.78
N ASP A 59 6.56 -5.48 -5.57
CA ASP A 59 7.51 -4.51 -5.03
C ASP A 59 6.85 -3.37 -4.24
N ALA A 60 5.67 -2.93 -4.67
CA ALA A 60 4.89 -1.93 -3.95
C ALA A 60 4.38 -2.49 -2.61
N TRP A 61 3.97 -3.75 -2.58
CA TRP A 61 3.56 -4.41 -1.35
C TRP A 61 4.73 -4.63 -0.39
N GLN A 62 5.90 -5.03 -0.89
CA GLN A 62 7.12 -5.12 -0.08
C GLN A 62 7.58 -3.76 0.46
N ALA A 63 7.39 -2.68 -0.31
CA ALA A 63 7.61 -1.32 0.18
C ALA A 63 6.62 -0.96 1.30
N LEU A 64 5.33 -1.21 1.11
CA LEU A 64 4.30 -0.95 2.12
C LEU A 64 4.53 -1.73 3.41
N TYR A 65 4.88 -3.02 3.34
CA TYR A 65 5.19 -3.83 4.51
C TYR A 65 6.36 -3.26 5.32
N ARG A 66 7.42 -2.81 4.66
CA ARG A 66 8.53 -2.12 5.35
C ARG A 66 8.06 -0.82 6.00
N MET A 67 7.21 -0.05 5.32
CA MET A 67 6.70 1.23 5.82
C MET A 67 5.70 1.07 6.99
N MET A 68 5.10 -0.11 7.20
CA MET A 68 4.31 -0.39 8.41
C MET A 68 5.15 -0.37 9.69
N GLU A 69 6.46 -0.58 9.58
CA GLU A 69 7.46 -0.51 10.65
C GLU A 69 8.32 0.77 10.58
N ASP A 70 7.94 1.76 9.76
CA ASP A 70 8.73 2.99 9.56
C ASP A 70 8.97 3.74 10.87
N PRO A 71 10.13 4.41 11.07
CA PRO A 71 10.33 5.24 12.26
C PRO A 71 9.34 6.42 12.37
N ASP A 72 8.89 7.01 11.26
CA ASP A 72 7.91 8.11 11.25
C ASP A 72 6.47 7.56 11.41
N VAL A 73 5.76 8.08 12.42
CA VAL A 73 4.39 7.66 12.73
C VAL A 73 3.38 7.98 11.63
N ARG A 74 3.60 9.04 10.84
CA ARG A 74 2.75 9.42 9.70
C ARG A 74 2.86 8.37 8.62
N VAL A 75 4.09 7.97 8.29
CA VAL A 75 4.38 6.93 7.30
C VAL A 75 3.77 5.60 7.72
N ARG A 76 3.94 5.20 8.99
CA ARG A 76 3.28 3.99 9.51
C ARG A 76 1.78 4.04 9.32
N ARG A 77 1.12 5.10 9.78
CA ARG A 77 -0.35 5.24 9.67
C ARG A 77 -0.84 5.14 8.22
N ALA A 78 -0.13 5.79 7.29
CA ALA A 78 -0.44 5.72 5.86
C ALA A 78 -0.24 4.30 5.31
N ALA A 79 0.82 3.60 5.68
CA ALA A 79 1.06 2.22 5.26
C ALA A 79 -0.01 1.26 5.81
N TRP A 80 -0.39 1.41 7.08
CA TRP A 80 -1.41 0.58 7.73
C TRP A 80 -2.81 0.74 7.13
N HIS A 81 -3.15 1.93 6.64
CA HIS A 81 -4.40 2.19 5.91
C HIS A 81 -4.60 1.23 4.71
N THR A 82 -3.51 0.75 4.10
CA THR A 82 -3.57 -0.28 3.03
C THR A 82 -4.34 -1.54 3.44
N LEU A 83 -4.27 -1.94 4.71
CA LEU A 83 -4.96 -3.14 5.19
C LEU A 83 -6.48 -2.98 5.22
N GLU A 84 -6.96 -1.74 5.42
CA GLU A 84 -8.39 -1.42 5.49
C GLU A 84 -9.00 -1.30 4.08
N ASP A 85 -8.26 -0.70 3.14
CA ASP A 85 -8.73 -0.28 1.81
C ASP A 85 -8.32 -1.24 0.67
N GLY A 86 -8.43 -2.54 0.91
CA GLY A 86 -8.23 -3.57 -0.12
C GLY A 86 -6.97 -4.41 0.04
N GLY A 87 -6.35 -4.30 1.22
CA GLY A 87 -5.33 -5.20 1.73
C GLY A 87 -5.75 -6.67 1.73
N CYS A 88 -4.77 -7.56 1.93
CA CYS A 88 -5.01 -8.94 2.31
C CYS A 88 -4.58 -9.09 3.78
N PRO A 89 -5.46 -8.79 4.75
CA PRO A 89 -5.09 -8.81 6.17
C PRO A 89 -4.69 -10.21 6.69
N THR A 90 -4.91 -11.25 5.88
CA THR A 90 -4.46 -12.63 6.14
C THR A 90 -3.21 -13.01 5.32
N ASP A 91 -2.48 -12.05 4.75
CA ASP A 91 -1.23 -12.32 4.05
C ASP A 91 -0.18 -12.79 5.09
N PRO A 92 0.45 -13.97 4.92
CA PRO A 92 1.47 -14.47 5.85
C PRO A 92 2.66 -13.51 6.04
N ALA A 93 2.91 -12.61 5.08
CA ALA A 93 3.94 -11.58 5.21
C ALA A 93 3.64 -10.56 6.34
N LEU A 94 2.37 -10.44 6.77
CA LEU A 94 1.96 -9.54 7.85
C LEU A 94 2.12 -10.15 9.25
N GLU A 95 2.06 -11.48 9.38
CA GLU A 95 2.22 -12.17 10.67
C GLU A 95 3.48 -11.71 11.45
N PRO A 96 4.70 -11.74 10.87
CA PRO A 96 5.88 -11.30 11.59
C PRO A 96 5.92 -9.79 11.88
N ILE A 97 5.14 -8.98 11.17
CA ILE A 97 5.03 -7.53 11.40
C ILE A 97 4.12 -7.28 12.61
N PHE A 98 3.01 -7.99 12.72
CA PHE A 98 2.11 -7.91 13.87
C PHE A 98 2.79 -8.32 15.18
N ASP A 99 3.74 -9.27 15.11
CA ASP A 99 4.52 -9.70 16.27
C ASP A 99 5.56 -8.66 16.75
N ARG A 100 5.88 -7.66 15.92
CA ARG A 100 6.97 -6.68 16.16
C ARG A 100 6.51 -5.22 16.30
N ALA A 101 5.35 -4.88 15.75
CA ALA A 101 4.74 -3.55 15.75
C ALA A 101 4.05 -3.22 17.08
#